data_AF-A0A428WQI7-F1
#
_entry.id   AF-A0A428WQI7-F1
#
_cell.length_a   1.000
_cell.length_b   1.000
_cell.length_c   1.000
_cell.angle_alpha   90.00
_cell.angle_beta   90.00
_cell.angle_gamma   90.00
#
_symmetry.space_group_name_H-M   'P 1'
#
loop_
_entity.id
_entity.type
_entity.pdbx_description
1 polymer ?
#
loop_
_entity_poly.entity_id
_entity_poly.type
_entity_poly.pdbx_seq_one_letter_code
_entity_poly.pdbx_strand_id
1 'polypeptide(L)'
;MLAAMPSPATPCPGVPGPPRRSRDDACPGALRLHIADDGALARIRLPGGFLTSRQAHCLASIAEDLGNGELELTSRGNVQVRELPGDCGRQLADRLRPVGLLPSDTHERVRNVVVSPLTGLDGRGCADVGGWVRELDALLCANPGAAALSGRFLFAVDDGRGDAAALGADVTIIATPGGGAELRTGAGGPRLRVAAEDAARAAVTAAEAFLHAAAESGTRAWRVRDLPRRGAGPGAGETGESGGPAESGERTGPPSASAASSGAAGRPALDEALLGRHLSRAGVAWTPAEQPPPDPGPREGDSPAPGPAPGLIRAPGSGGRCALSVSAPLGRYTAAQWRLLAETADRSGDAEIRTTPWRGVVVPGLSRDAGPAALRRLAGAGLVTAPGSPWYAIGSCTGRPGCAKSLADVRTDAARAVGTGPAERAAVPGGPAAAPATDGPARAPRPAAPAAPAGPAPGTTAGTAGVPVPPTGASGVPVDASAAPAGTAASDDGTAAPPPVYWSGCERRCGRPGGGAWIDVLATGDGAYRVAVSGALPEGRTAPRPVRVPPGRTAAAIAAARAASTAGAGHPAHATGAADGTSAAPGGAEGTAGPRGEDRPQQPGHPGTPDGTGGPDGTTRARTP
;
A
#
# COMPACT_ATOMS: atom_id res chain seq x y z
N MET A 1 8.66 -16.28 -58.44
CA MET A 1 8.21 -17.14 -57.32
C MET A 1 9.13 -16.88 -56.14
N LEU A 2 8.65 -16.97 -54.90
CA LEU A 2 9.51 -16.91 -53.71
C LEU A 2 10.01 -18.33 -53.37
N ALA A 3 11.27 -18.42 -52.94
CA ALA A 3 11.80 -19.51 -52.14
C ALA A 3 12.66 -18.87 -51.04
N ALA A 4 12.48 -19.27 -49.78
CA ALA A 4 13.01 -18.54 -48.63
C ALA A 4 14.36 -19.10 -48.16
N MET A 5 15.31 -18.20 -47.87
CA MET A 5 16.49 -18.53 -47.06
C MET A 5 16.08 -18.56 -45.58
N PRO A 6 16.50 -19.57 -44.79
CA PRO A 6 16.28 -19.57 -43.35
C PRO A 6 17.13 -18.47 -42.68
N SER A 7 16.50 -17.67 -41.81
CA SER A 7 17.21 -16.68 -40.99
C SER A 7 17.96 -17.36 -39.83
N PRO A 8 19.08 -16.80 -39.35
CA PRO A 8 19.79 -17.34 -38.18
C PRO A 8 18.88 -17.33 -36.95
N ALA A 9 18.92 -18.41 -36.18
CA ALA A 9 18.11 -18.55 -34.97
C ALA A 9 18.52 -17.52 -33.92
N THR A 10 17.57 -16.70 -33.47
CA THR A 10 17.78 -15.80 -32.33
C THR A 10 18.03 -16.65 -31.08
N PRO A 11 19.16 -16.48 -30.35
CA PRO A 11 19.40 -17.25 -29.14
C PRO A 11 18.35 -16.91 -28.07
N CYS A 12 17.86 -17.92 -27.36
CA CYS A 12 16.95 -17.74 -26.25
C CYS A 12 17.57 -16.79 -25.20
N PRO A 13 16.79 -15.85 -24.62
CA PRO A 13 17.31 -14.95 -23.60
C PRO A 13 17.67 -15.74 -22.34
N GLY A 14 18.97 -15.99 -22.14
CA GLY A 14 19.49 -16.64 -20.95
C GLY A 14 19.13 -15.87 -19.68
N VAL A 15 18.94 -16.59 -18.57
CA VAL A 15 18.62 -16.01 -17.27
C VAL A 15 19.67 -14.96 -16.90
N PRO A 16 19.31 -13.67 -16.72
CA PRO A 16 20.29 -12.63 -16.42
C PRO A 16 20.99 -12.91 -15.08
N GLY A 17 22.33 -12.97 -15.10
CA GLY A 17 23.13 -12.97 -13.89
C GLY A 17 22.86 -11.71 -13.04
N PRO A 18 23.10 -11.76 -11.71
CA PRO A 18 22.79 -10.66 -10.81
C PRO A 18 23.50 -9.37 -11.28
N PRO A 19 22.76 -8.29 -11.60
CA PRO A 19 23.33 -7.15 -12.32
C PRO A 19 24.34 -6.41 -11.45
N ARG A 20 25.61 -6.41 -11.86
CA ARG A 20 26.67 -5.57 -11.26
C ARG A 20 26.35 -4.09 -11.54
N ARG A 21 25.56 -3.46 -10.66
CA ARG A 21 25.12 -2.06 -10.81
C ARG A 21 26.28 -1.09 -10.57
N SER A 22 26.63 -0.33 -11.61
CA SER A 22 27.77 0.60 -11.62
C SER A 22 27.50 1.95 -10.95
N ARG A 23 26.24 2.39 -10.89
CA ARG A 23 25.84 3.69 -10.30
C ARG A 23 25.60 3.60 -8.80
N ASP A 24 25.89 4.69 -8.10
CA ASP A 24 25.59 4.88 -6.68
C ASP A 24 24.09 4.92 -6.39
N ASP A 25 23.73 4.72 -5.12
CA ASP A 25 22.34 4.78 -4.67
C ASP A 25 21.80 6.22 -4.65
N ALA A 26 21.12 6.60 -5.72
CA ALA A 26 20.44 7.89 -5.89
C ALA A 26 19.07 7.98 -5.16
N CYS A 27 18.93 7.34 -4.00
CA CYS A 27 17.70 7.47 -3.20
C CYS A 27 17.62 8.85 -2.52
N PRO A 28 16.45 9.53 -2.56
CA PRO A 28 16.24 10.79 -1.88
C PRO A 28 16.24 10.61 -0.36
N GLY A 29 16.71 11.65 0.31
CA GLY A 29 16.74 11.83 1.75
C GLY A 29 16.24 13.21 2.19
N ALA A 30 16.57 13.62 3.40
CA ALA A 30 16.34 14.95 3.95
C ALA A 30 17.52 15.92 3.71
N LEU A 31 18.76 15.39 3.66
CA LEU A 31 19.95 16.17 3.29
C LEU A 31 20.24 16.01 1.80
N ARG A 32 20.18 14.78 1.28
CA ARG A 32 20.37 14.50 -0.15
C ARG A 32 19.04 14.57 -0.92
N LEU A 33 18.65 15.78 -1.31
CA LEU A 33 17.53 16.01 -2.22
C LEU A 33 17.71 15.27 -3.56
N HIS A 34 16.60 14.92 -4.22
CA HIS A 34 16.61 14.40 -5.58
C HIS A 34 15.93 15.39 -6.52
N ILE A 35 16.59 15.76 -7.62
CA ILE A 35 15.99 16.62 -8.65
C ILE A 35 15.04 15.79 -9.51
N ALA A 36 13.77 16.21 -9.55
CA ALA A 36 12.74 15.75 -10.46
C ALA A 36 12.24 16.92 -11.32
N ASP A 37 11.37 16.62 -12.28
CA ASP A 37 10.85 17.55 -13.29
C ASP A 37 9.99 18.69 -12.72
N ASP A 38 9.41 18.45 -11.55
CA ASP A 38 8.61 19.41 -10.78
C ASP A 38 9.46 20.19 -9.75
N GLY A 39 10.77 19.93 -9.68
CA GLY A 39 11.68 20.56 -8.72
C GLY A 39 12.45 19.53 -7.89
N ALA A 40 13.09 19.97 -6.81
CA ALA A 40 13.70 19.02 -5.88
C ALA A 40 12.63 18.34 -5.01
N LEU A 41 12.92 17.11 -4.58
CA LEU A 41 12.10 16.40 -3.60
C LEU A 41 12.96 15.89 -2.44
N ALA A 42 12.41 16.02 -1.24
CA ALA A 42 12.95 15.47 -0.01
C ALA A 42 12.12 14.26 0.42
N ARG A 43 12.74 13.35 1.17
CA ARG A 43 12.03 12.25 1.83
C ARG A 43 12.46 12.14 3.28
N ILE A 44 11.56 12.55 4.18
CA ILE A 44 11.76 12.49 5.62
C ILE A 44 11.57 11.03 6.08
N ARG A 45 12.47 10.57 6.95
CA ARG A 45 12.51 9.22 7.52
C ARG A 45 11.70 9.19 8.81
N LEU A 46 10.73 8.27 8.92
CA LEU A 46 9.76 8.20 10.02
C LEU A 46 9.68 6.77 10.58
N PRO A 47 10.56 6.38 11.52
CA PRO A 47 10.60 5.02 12.06
C PRO A 47 9.25 4.56 12.63
N GLY A 48 8.73 3.43 12.14
CA GLY A 48 7.37 2.94 12.46
C GLY A 48 6.23 3.82 11.94
N GLY A 49 6.55 4.89 11.21
CA GLY A 49 5.63 5.98 10.89
C GLY A 49 5.25 6.85 12.09
N PHE A 50 5.88 6.67 13.25
CA PHE A 50 5.51 7.35 14.49
C PHE A 50 5.89 8.84 14.43
N LEU A 51 4.92 9.69 14.78
CA LEU A 51 5.01 11.15 14.80
C LEU A 51 4.31 11.68 16.05
N THR A 52 4.92 12.66 16.69
CA THR A 52 4.20 13.58 17.60
C THR A 52 3.42 14.62 16.78
N SER A 53 2.35 15.18 17.35
CA SER A 53 1.62 16.30 16.74
C SER A 53 2.54 17.48 16.40
N ARG A 54 3.51 17.83 17.28
CA ARG A 54 4.54 18.85 17.04
C ARG A 54 5.37 18.57 15.77
N GLN A 55 5.76 17.32 15.55
CA GLN A 55 6.48 16.92 14.33
C GLN A 55 5.57 17.00 13.09
N ALA A 56 4.30 16.63 13.22
CA ALA A 56 3.33 16.76 12.13
C ALA A 56 3.04 18.22 11.75
N HIS A 57 2.84 19.11 12.72
CA HIS A 57 2.70 20.56 12.49
C HIS A 57 3.96 21.15 11.81
N CYS A 58 5.16 20.71 12.21
CA CYS A 58 6.42 21.10 11.56
C CYS A 58 6.46 20.66 10.08
N LEU A 59 6.06 19.43 9.79
CA LEU A 59 5.99 18.91 8.42
C LEU A 59 4.97 19.67 7.56
N ALA A 60 3.82 20.06 8.10
CA ALA A 60 2.84 20.89 7.39
C ALA A 60 3.42 22.26 7.00
N SER A 61 4.08 22.96 7.93
CA SER A 61 4.70 24.26 7.64
C SER A 61 5.95 24.15 6.76
N ILE A 62 6.63 23.00 6.73
CA ILE A 62 7.67 22.71 5.72
C ILE A 62 7.06 22.58 4.31
N ALA A 63 5.91 21.90 4.19
CA ALA A 63 5.25 21.71 2.90
C ALA A 63 4.74 23.03 2.29
N GLU A 64 4.21 23.94 3.10
CA GLU A 64 3.76 25.27 2.65
C GLU A 64 4.91 26.27 2.40
N ASP A 65 5.90 26.34 3.29
CA ASP A 65 6.96 27.36 3.16
C ASP A 65 8.00 27.02 2.08
N LEU A 66 8.25 25.73 1.84
CA LEU A 66 9.36 25.25 1.01
C LEU A 66 8.93 24.43 -0.21
N GLY A 67 7.68 23.95 -0.28
CA GLY A 67 7.18 23.07 -1.34
C GLY A 67 5.82 23.52 -1.89
N ASN A 68 5.06 22.57 -2.42
CA ASN A 68 3.76 22.82 -3.06
C ASN A 68 2.54 22.78 -2.12
N GLY A 69 2.74 22.90 -0.80
CA GLY A 69 1.65 22.83 0.19
C GLY A 69 1.11 21.42 0.45
N GLU A 70 1.76 20.36 -0.07
CA GLU A 70 1.36 18.97 0.12
C GLU A 70 2.44 18.06 0.72
N LEU A 71 1.96 16.96 1.31
CA LEU A 71 2.75 15.87 1.86
C LEU A 71 2.32 14.56 1.20
N GLU A 72 3.26 13.86 0.57
CA GLU A 72 3.01 12.55 -0.04
C GLU A 72 3.44 11.43 0.90
N LEU A 73 2.51 10.54 1.26
CA LEU A 73 2.89 9.30 1.93
C LEU A 73 3.41 8.26 0.94
N THR A 74 4.53 7.64 1.30
CA THR A 74 5.21 6.63 0.49
C THR A 74 4.80 5.20 0.92
N SER A 75 5.12 4.21 0.09
CA SER A 75 4.87 2.78 0.35
C SER A 75 5.72 2.17 1.50
N ARG A 76 6.21 3.00 2.43
CA ARG A 76 7.12 2.68 3.55
C ARG A 76 6.88 3.57 4.78
N GLY A 77 5.76 4.29 4.86
CA GLY A 77 5.47 5.23 5.97
C GLY A 77 6.19 6.58 5.88
N ASN A 78 7.34 6.70 5.20
CA ASN A 78 8.00 8.00 5.01
C ASN A 78 7.06 9.03 4.35
N VAL A 79 7.17 10.28 4.82
CA VAL A 79 6.65 11.49 4.17
C VAL A 79 7.64 11.95 3.08
N GLN A 80 7.11 12.47 1.99
CA GLN A 80 7.84 13.09 0.90
C GLN A 80 7.26 14.47 0.61
N VAL A 81 8.13 15.48 0.45
CA VAL A 81 7.76 16.85 0.05
C VAL A 81 8.39 17.11 -1.31
N ARG A 82 7.65 17.80 -2.19
CA ARG A 82 7.99 18.03 -3.60
C ARG A 82 8.01 19.52 -3.92
N GLU A 83 8.47 19.82 -5.13
CA GLU A 83 8.56 21.18 -5.70
C GLU A 83 9.47 22.11 -4.87
N LEU A 84 10.44 21.51 -4.17
CA LEU A 84 11.42 22.21 -3.36
C LEU A 84 12.43 22.98 -4.24
N PRO A 85 12.91 24.16 -3.81
CA PRO A 85 14.10 24.78 -4.37
C PRO A 85 15.32 23.85 -4.25
N GLY A 86 16.17 23.81 -5.30
CA GLY A 86 17.30 22.88 -5.38
C GLY A 86 18.38 23.04 -4.30
N ASP A 87 18.41 24.21 -3.65
CA ASP A 87 19.35 24.63 -2.62
C ASP A 87 18.76 24.60 -1.20
N CYS A 88 17.46 24.37 -1.02
CA CYS A 88 16.79 24.49 0.29
C CYS A 88 17.18 23.38 1.30
N GLY A 89 18.04 22.42 0.94
CA GLY A 89 18.38 21.25 1.76
C GLY A 89 18.92 21.62 3.15
N ARG A 90 19.70 22.70 3.28
CA ARG A 90 20.14 23.21 4.60
C ARG A 90 18.97 23.74 5.42
N GLN A 91 18.13 24.59 4.83
CA GLN A 91 16.97 25.18 5.49
C GLN A 91 15.94 24.13 5.92
N LEU A 92 15.79 23.06 5.14
CA LEU A 92 15.00 21.88 5.50
C LEU A 92 15.62 21.14 6.70
N ALA A 93 16.92 20.88 6.69
CA ALA A 93 17.62 20.26 7.81
C ALA A 93 17.51 21.07 9.11
N ASP A 94 17.71 22.38 9.03
CA ASP A 94 17.63 23.32 10.16
C ASP A 94 16.23 23.32 10.80
N ARG A 95 15.18 23.03 10.03
CA ARG A 95 13.80 22.85 10.52
C ARG A 95 13.52 21.45 11.09
N LEU A 96 14.11 20.39 10.51
CA LEU A 96 13.85 18.99 10.91
C LEU A 96 14.63 18.57 12.17
N ARG A 97 15.85 19.08 12.38
CA ARG A 97 16.69 18.75 13.56
C ARG A 97 16.01 19.08 14.90
N PRO A 98 15.45 20.28 15.14
CA PRO A 98 14.93 20.65 16.48
C PRO A 98 13.62 19.96 16.87
N VAL A 99 13.04 19.16 15.95
CA VAL A 99 11.89 18.28 16.19
C VAL A 99 12.26 16.80 16.07
N GLY A 100 13.55 16.44 15.97
CA GLY A 100 14.02 15.05 15.94
C GLY A 100 13.72 14.30 14.63
N LEU A 101 13.28 14.97 13.56
CA LEU A 101 13.00 14.35 12.26
C LEU A 101 14.25 14.20 11.36
N LEU A 102 15.39 14.67 11.86
CA LEU A 102 16.73 14.38 11.33
C LEU A 102 17.68 14.10 12.50
N PRO A 103 17.64 12.86 13.08
CA PRO A 103 18.43 12.52 14.26
C PRO A 103 19.90 12.23 13.95
N SER A 104 20.24 11.89 12.70
CA SER A 104 21.62 11.60 12.28
C SER A 104 21.81 11.86 10.78
N ASP A 105 22.81 12.66 10.44
CA ASP A 105 23.14 13.07 9.07
C ASP A 105 23.64 11.90 8.20
N THR A 106 24.43 11.00 8.81
CA THR A 106 24.97 9.82 8.13
C THR A 106 23.91 8.75 7.93
N HIS A 107 22.93 8.64 8.82
CA HIS A 107 21.88 7.62 8.77
C HIS A 107 20.55 8.11 8.16
N GLU A 108 20.44 9.37 7.72
CA GLU A 108 19.21 9.93 7.12
C GLU A 108 18.71 9.10 5.91
N ARG A 109 19.66 8.54 5.15
CA ARG A 109 19.42 7.66 3.99
C ARG A 109 19.20 6.19 4.34
N VAL A 110 19.56 5.74 5.55
CA VAL A 110 19.25 4.39 6.02
C VAL A 110 17.74 4.25 6.00
N ARG A 111 17.23 3.18 5.37
CA ARG A 111 15.80 3.10 5.08
C ARG A 111 14.95 3.00 6.33
N ASN A 112 13.67 3.28 6.12
CA ASN A 112 12.70 3.28 7.19
C ASN A 112 12.50 1.89 7.79
N VAL A 113 12.20 1.86 9.08
CA VAL A 113 11.57 0.71 9.73
C VAL A 113 10.07 0.82 9.48
N VAL A 114 9.46 -0.16 8.81
CA VAL A 114 7.99 -0.27 8.76
C VAL A 114 7.49 -1.12 9.92
N VAL A 115 6.30 -0.82 10.43
CA VAL A 115 5.69 -1.54 11.57
C VAL A 115 4.24 -1.90 11.26
N SER A 116 3.70 -2.91 11.93
CA SER A 116 2.25 -3.13 12.05
C SER A 116 1.61 -1.89 12.71
N PRO A 117 0.88 -1.02 11.97
CA PRO A 117 0.50 0.30 12.46
C PRO A 117 -0.54 0.25 13.59
N LEU A 118 -1.25 -0.86 13.75
CA LEU A 118 -2.24 -1.09 14.81
C LEU A 118 -1.67 -1.80 16.04
N THR A 119 -0.35 -1.96 16.13
CA THR A 119 0.30 -2.54 17.31
C THR A 119 -0.08 -1.77 18.59
N GLY A 120 -0.51 -2.50 19.62
CA GLY A 120 -1.08 -1.94 20.85
C GLY A 120 -2.50 -1.33 20.75
N LEU A 121 -3.10 -1.19 19.55
CA LEU A 121 -4.33 -0.39 19.35
C LEU A 121 -5.64 -1.17 19.20
N ASP A 122 -5.61 -2.39 18.66
CA ASP A 122 -6.83 -3.15 18.33
C ASP A 122 -6.90 -4.56 18.94
N GLY A 123 -5.89 -4.97 19.71
CA GLY A 123 -5.85 -6.26 20.41
C GLY A 123 -5.66 -7.49 19.51
N ARG A 124 -5.29 -7.32 18.23
CA ARG A 124 -5.05 -8.46 17.29
C ARG A 124 -3.58 -8.85 17.11
N GLY A 125 -2.65 -8.03 17.60
CA GLY A 125 -1.22 -8.38 17.67
C GLY A 125 -0.90 -9.25 18.89
N CYS A 126 0.19 -10.01 18.81
CA CYS A 126 0.77 -10.76 19.94
C CYS A 126 1.44 -9.84 20.98
N ALA A 127 1.92 -8.66 20.58
CA ALA A 127 2.58 -7.70 21.46
C ALA A 127 2.40 -6.23 20.98
N ASP A 128 2.75 -5.26 21.83
CA ASP A 128 3.09 -3.90 21.37
C ASP A 128 4.57 -3.86 20.98
N VAL A 129 4.85 -3.77 19.68
CA VAL A 129 6.22 -3.73 19.13
C VAL A 129 6.73 -2.30 18.89
N GLY A 130 5.97 -1.27 19.31
CA GLY A 130 6.39 0.13 19.23
C GLY A 130 7.67 0.42 20.03
N GLY A 131 7.96 -0.38 21.07
CA GLY A 131 9.25 -0.37 21.77
C GLY A 131 10.42 -0.76 20.86
N TRP A 132 10.33 -1.95 20.25
CA TRP A 132 11.37 -2.50 19.37
C TRP A 132 11.72 -1.59 18.20
N VAL A 133 10.75 -0.86 17.64
CA VAL A 133 11.01 0.12 16.56
C VAL A 133 11.92 1.25 17.03
N ARG A 134 11.68 1.82 18.22
CA ARG A 134 12.48 2.92 18.76
C ARG A 134 13.89 2.45 19.12
N GLU A 135 14.01 1.25 19.68
CA GLU A 135 15.30 0.63 20.00
C GLU A 135 16.10 0.31 18.71
N LEU A 136 15.46 -0.32 17.72
CA LEU A 136 16.08 -0.61 16.42
C LEU A 136 16.54 0.68 15.73
N ASP A 137 15.77 1.76 15.82
CA ASP A 137 16.18 3.05 15.27
C ASP A 137 17.42 3.63 15.96
N ALA A 138 17.45 3.61 17.30
CA ALA A 138 18.59 4.06 18.09
C ALA A 138 19.84 3.23 17.80
N LEU A 139 19.73 1.90 17.76
CA LEU A 139 20.84 0.99 17.45
C LEU A 139 21.35 1.16 16.01
N LEU A 140 20.46 1.42 15.04
CA LEU A 140 20.86 1.74 13.66
C LEU A 140 21.59 3.08 13.57
N CYS A 141 21.16 4.11 14.31
CA CYS A 141 21.83 5.42 14.32
C CYS A 141 23.16 5.40 15.10
N ALA A 142 23.30 4.49 16.07
CA ALA A 142 24.52 4.29 16.86
C ALA A 142 25.59 3.43 16.15
N ASN A 143 25.25 2.75 15.04
CA ASN A 143 26.15 1.83 14.33
C ASN A 143 26.69 2.48 13.03
N PRO A 144 27.97 2.93 12.99
CA PRO A 144 28.53 3.57 11.79
C PRO A 144 28.53 2.69 10.53
N GLY A 145 28.51 1.36 10.68
CA GLY A 145 28.40 0.41 9.59
C GLY A 145 27.01 0.44 8.93
N ALA A 146 25.95 0.75 9.69
CA ALA A 146 24.59 0.83 9.17
C ALA A 146 24.42 1.96 8.13
N ALA A 147 25.22 3.03 8.20
CA ALA A 147 25.25 4.09 7.18
C ALA A 147 25.65 3.60 5.77
N ALA A 148 26.29 2.42 5.65
CA ALA A 148 26.58 1.79 4.37
C ALA A 148 25.38 1.08 3.73
N LEU A 149 24.27 0.89 4.47
CA LEU A 149 23.05 0.28 3.93
C LEU A 149 22.45 1.15 2.82
N SER A 150 22.15 0.51 1.69
CA SER A 150 21.47 1.17 0.57
C SER A 150 20.12 1.77 0.98
N GLY A 151 19.75 2.90 0.40
CA GLY A 151 18.39 3.47 0.44
C GLY A 151 17.29 2.59 -0.19
N ARG A 152 17.53 1.28 -0.35
CA ARG A 152 16.58 0.26 -0.81
C ARG A 152 16.39 -0.89 0.16
N PHE A 153 17.32 -1.07 1.11
CA PHE A 153 17.17 -2.01 2.21
C PHE A 153 15.87 -1.73 2.96
N LEU A 154 15.31 -2.70 3.68
CA LEU A 154 14.06 -2.49 4.42
C LEU A 154 14.05 -3.36 5.68
N PHE A 155 13.73 -2.72 6.80
CA PHE A 155 13.38 -3.40 8.06
C PHE A 155 11.87 -3.39 8.22
N ALA A 156 11.30 -4.52 8.65
CA ALA A 156 9.92 -4.62 9.10
C ALA A 156 9.87 -5.15 10.54
N VAL A 157 8.93 -4.62 11.33
CA VAL A 157 8.64 -5.07 12.69
C VAL A 157 7.14 -5.37 12.77
N ASP A 158 6.81 -6.65 12.78
CA ASP A 158 5.44 -7.13 12.77
C ASP A 158 4.99 -7.51 14.18
N ASP A 159 3.77 -7.14 14.54
CA ASP A 159 3.22 -7.40 15.88
C ASP A 159 2.66 -8.82 16.06
N GLY A 160 2.80 -9.68 15.04
CA GLY A 160 2.29 -11.05 15.00
C GLY A 160 1.09 -11.22 14.08
N ARG A 161 0.46 -10.13 13.61
CA ARG A 161 -0.67 -10.18 12.66
C ARG A 161 -0.27 -10.45 11.20
N GLY A 162 1.01 -10.33 10.86
CA GLY A 162 1.58 -10.64 9.53
C GLY A 162 1.47 -9.53 8.48
N ASP A 163 0.93 -8.35 8.81
CA ASP A 163 0.68 -7.28 7.83
C ASP A 163 1.94 -6.54 7.39
N ALA A 164 2.89 -6.31 8.30
CA ALA A 164 4.20 -5.75 7.99
C ALA A 164 5.16 -6.83 7.45
N ALA A 165 5.02 -8.08 7.90
CA ALA A 165 5.78 -9.22 7.40
C ALA A 165 5.49 -9.50 5.91
N ALA A 166 4.24 -9.34 5.47
CA ALA A 166 3.82 -9.49 4.08
C ALA A 166 4.47 -8.48 3.11
N LEU A 167 5.14 -7.43 3.60
CA LEU A 167 5.78 -6.41 2.77
C LEU A 167 7.13 -6.83 2.15
N GLY A 168 7.67 -8.01 2.47
CA GLY A 168 8.89 -8.53 1.87
C GLY A 168 10.13 -7.66 2.16
N ALA A 169 10.34 -7.35 3.44
CA ALA A 169 11.53 -6.67 3.94
C ALA A 169 12.81 -7.51 3.74
N ASP A 170 13.98 -6.89 3.93
CA ASP A 170 15.26 -7.63 3.94
C ASP A 170 15.55 -8.24 5.30
N VAL A 171 15.10 -7.57 6.36
CA VAL A 171 15.08 -8.05 7.74
C VAL A 171 13.68 -7.83 8.29
N THR A 172 13.05 -8.87 8.81
CA THR A 172 11.75 -8.80 9.48
C THR A 172 11.89 -9.35 10.90
N ILE A 173 11.47 -8.60 11.90
CA ILE A 173 11.15 -9.10 13.25
C ILE A 173 9.64 -9.37 13.29
N ILE A 174 9.20 -10.48 13.89
CA ILE A 174 7.78 -10.77 14.13
C ILE A 174 7.60 -11.18 15.59
N ALA A 175 6.69 -10.51 16.33
CA ALA A 175 6.34 -10.94 17.68
C ALA A 175 5.57 -12.27 17.65
N THR A 176 5.89 -13.16 18.60
CA THR A 176 5.29 -14.51 18.67
C THR A 176 4.37 -14.64 19.89
N PRO A 177 3.34 -15.52 19.84
CA PRO A 177 2.45 -15.77 20.98
C PRO A 177 3.18 -16.28 22.24
N GLY A 178 4.38 -16.86 22.09
CA GLY A 178 5.20 -17.36 23.21
C GLY A 178 6.07 -16.29 23.90
N GLY A 179 5.91 -15.01 23.58
CA GLY A 179 6.64 -13.91 24.21
C GLY A 179 8.07 -13.68 23.69
N GLY A 180 8.49 -14.37 22.63
CA GLY A 180 9.73 -14.10 21.89
C GLY A 180 9.49 -13.51 20.50
N ALA A 181 10.53 -13.44 19.66
CA ALA A 181 10.44 -12.95 18.29
C ALA A 181 10.99 -13.95 17.25
N GLU A 182 10.40 -13.98 16.05
CA GLU A 182 11.01 -14.61 14.86
C GLU A 182 11.73 -13.55 14.01
N LEU A 183 13.04 -13.73 13.84
CA LEU A 183 13.87 -12.99 12.89
C LEU A 183 13.87 -13.70 11.54
N ARG A 184 13.44 -13.02 10.48
CA ARG A 184 13.48 -13.50 9.08
C ARG A 184 14.39 -12.62 8.23
N THR A 185 15.15 -13.21 7.31
CA THR A 185 16.03 -12.47 6.38
C THR A 185 15.67 -12.70 4.91
N GLY A 186 14.93 -11.76 4.31
CA GLY A 186 14.45 -11.84 2.93
C GLY A 186 13.43 -12.95 2.65
N ALA A 187 13.01 -13.08 1.39
CA ALA A 187 12.13 -14.15 0.95
C ALA A 187 12.91 -15.46 0.79
N GLY A 188 12.58 -16.48 1.61
CA GLY A 188 13.21 -17.80 1.57
C GLY A 188 14.63 -17.86 2.16
N GLY A 189 15.06 -16.84 2.93
CA GLY A 189 16.28 -16.90 3.73
C GLY A 189 16.05 -17.40 5.16
N PRO A 190 17.11 -17.39 6.01
CA PRO A 190 17.07 -17.86 7.39
C PRO A 190 15.93 -17.29 8.24
N ARG A 191 15.44 -18.15 9.16
CA ARG A 191 14.38 -17.87 10.14
C ARG A 191 14.84 -18.35 11.51
N LEU A 192 14.97 -17.46 12.49
CA LEU A 192 15.53 -17.76 13.81
C LEU A 192 14.61 -17.24 14.92
N ARG A 193 14.44 -17.99 16.00
CA ARG A 193 13.76 -17.54 17.23
C ARG A 193 14.79 -16.85 18.13
N VAL A 194 14.46 -15.65 18.62
CA VAL A 194 15.27 -14.84 19.56
C VAL A 194 14.39 -14.33 20.71
N ALA A 195 15.01 -13.90 21.81
CA ALA A 195 14.32 -13.27 22.93
C ALA A 195 13.71 -11.90 22.54
N ALA A 196 12.67 -11.45 23.24
CA ALA A 196 11.98 -10.20 22.92
C ALA A 196 12.87 -8.95 23.15
N GLU A 197 13.68 -8.99 24.19
CA GLU A 197 14.69 -8.01 24.59
C GLU A 197 15.93 -7.97 23.67
N ASP A 198 16.11 -9.01 22.83
CA ASP A 198 17.19 -9.08 21.84
C ASP A 198 16.71 -8.72 20.42
N ALA A 199 15.40 -8.61 20.20
CA ALA A 199 14.79 -8.53 18.87
C ALA A 199 15.36 -7.38 18.01
N ALA A 200 15.50 -6.18 18.57
CA ALA A 200 16.06 -5.02 17.89
C ALA A 200 17.55 -5.22 17.55
N ARG A 201 18.34 -5.74 18.50
CA ARG A 201 19.77 -6.04 18.33
C ARG A 201 19.98 -7.09 17.24
N ALA A 202 19.18 -8.15 17.25
CA ALA A 202 19.21 -9.23 16.27
C ALA A 202 18.97 -8.71 14.82
N ALA A 203 18.10 -7.72 14.64
CA ALA A 203 17.85 -7.12 13.33
C ALA A 203 19.01 -6.23 12.83
N VAL A 204 19.69 -5.48 13.71
CA VAL A 204 20.92 -4.76 13.35
C VAL A 204 22.02 -5.74 12.97
N THR A 205 22.23 -6.78 13.77
CA THR A 205 23.19 -7.85 13.51
C THR A 205 22.90 -8.60 12.19
N ALA A 206 21.64 -8.76 11.81
CA ALA A 206 21.26 -9.31 10.50
C ALA A 206 21.61 -8.38 9.33
N ALA A 207 21.53 -7.06 9.52
CA ALA A 207 21.95 -6.09 8.51
C ALA A 207 23.49 -6.01 8.37
N GLU A 208 24.23 -6.19 9.46
CA GLU A 208 25.68 -6.36 9.44
C GLU A 208 26.09 -7.65 8.70
N ALA A 209 25.41 -8.77 8.98
CA ALA A 209 25.65 -10.04 8.28
C ALA A 209 25.35 -9.92 6.77
N PHE A 210 24.34 -9.13 6.39
CA PHE A 210 24.09 -8.77 4.98
C PHE A 210 25.24 -7.95 4.36
N LEU A 211 25.72 -6.91 5.04
CA LEU A 211 26.84 -6.08 4.55
C LEU A 211 28.13 -6.92 4.41
N HIS A 212 28.40 -7.79 5.38
CA HIS A 212 29.50 -8.76 5.34
C HIS A 212 29.37 -9.71 4.14
N ALA A 213 28.18 -10.29 3.91
CA ALA A 213 27.93 -11.17 2.77
C ALA A 213 28.06 -10.45 1.40
N ALA A 214 27.65 -9.18 1.30
CA ALA A 214 27.80 -8.37 0.09
C ALA A 214 29.29 -8.08 -0.21
N ALA A 215 30.07 -7.76 0.83
CA ALA A 215 31.50 -7.54 0.75
C ALA A 215 32.27 -8.82 0.35
N GLU A 216 32.04 -9.95 1.04
CA GLU A 216 32.63 -11.25 0.66
C GLU A 216 32.32 -11.64 -0.78
N SER A 217 31.12 -11.32 -1.26
CA SER A 217 30.68 -11.63 -2.64
C SER A 217 31.30 -10.71 -3.71
N GLY A 218 31.97 -9.61 -3.32
CA GLY A 218 32.41 -8.58 -4.26
C GLY A 218 31.25 -7.96 -5.05
N THR A 219 30.07 -7.81 -4.43
CA THR A 219 28.85 -7.30 -5.08
C THR A 219 28.34 -6.00 -4.45
N ARG A 220 27.81 -5.11 -5.30
CA ARG A 220 27.04 -3.92 -4.84
C ARG A 220 25.56 -4.27 -4.64
N ALA A 221 25.29 -5.29 -3.83
CA ALA A 221 23.93 -5.69 -3.48
C ALA A 221 23.23 -4.58 -2.68
N TRP A 222 21.94 -4.32 -2.96
CA TRP A 222 21.16 -3.28 -2.28
C TRP A 222 20.00 -3.85 -1.43
N ARG A 223 19.85 -5.16 -1.42
CA ARG A 223 18.77 -5.97 -0.84
C ARG A 223 19.33 -7.35 -0.54
N VAL A 224 18.78 -8.09 0.42
CA VAL A 224 19.17 -9.51 0.64
C VAL A 224 18.91 -10.34 -0.63
N ARG A 225 17.83 -10.05 -1.37
CA ARG A 225 17.53 -10.68 -2.68
C ARG A 225 18.54 -10.41 -3.80
N ASP A 226 19.38 -9.38 -3.65
CA ASP A 226 20.39 -9.01 -4.66
C ASP A 226 21.72 -9.77 -4.45
N LEU A 227 21.85 -10.57 -3.38
CA LEU A 227 23.03 -11.39 -3.09
C LEU A 227 23.11 -12.65 -3.99
N PRO A 228 24.31 -13.12 -4.33
CA PRO A 228 24.49 -14.38 -5.06
C PRO A 228 24.24 -15.61 -4.17
N ARG A 229 24.19 -16.78 -4.82
CA ARG A 229 24.17 -18.10 -4.18
C ARG A 229 25.56 -18.75 -4.23
N ARG A 230 26.13 -19.08 -3.07
CA ARG A 230 27.41 -19.81 -2.94
C ARG A 230 27.24 -21.22 -3.51
N GLY A 231 28.23 -21.70 -4.25
CA GLY A 231 28.21 -23.03 -4.86
C GLY A 231 27.55 -23.12 -6.24
N ALA A 232 26.92 -22.04 -6.73
CA ALA A 232 26.77 -21.88 -8.17
C ALA A 232 28.18 -21.69 -8.76
N GLY A 233 28.63 -22.64 -9.60
CA GLY A 233 29.98 -22.62 -10.17
C GLY A 233 30.22 -21.37 -11.05
N PRO A 234 31.49 -20.97 -11.24
CA PRO A 234 31.81 -19.88 -12.15
C PRO A 234 31.43 -20.27 -13.57
N GLY A 235 30.30 -19.71 -14.08
CA GLY A 235 30.01 -19.73 -15.50
C GLY A 235 31.18 -19.08 -16.24
N ALA A 236 31.69 -19.77 -17.28
CA ALA A 236 33.03 -19.58 -17.81
C ALA A 236 33.42 -18.10 -17.99
N GLY A 237 34.42 -17.67 -17.22
CA GLY A 237 35.16 -16.45 -17.52
C GLY A 237 35.97 -16.66 -18.81
N GLU A 238 36.02 -15.64 -19.65
CA GLU A 238 36.62 -15.73 -20.98
C GLU A 238 38.12 -16.03 -20.90
N THR A 239 38.53 -17.23 -21.33
CA THR A 239 39.92 -17.55 -21.68
C THR A 239 40.06 -17.45 -23.20
N GLY A 240 40.98 -16.61 -23.66
CA GLY A 240 41.12 -16.26 -25.08
C GLY A 240 41.85 -17.30 -25.93
N GLU A 241 41.72 -17.08 -27.24
CA GLU A 241 42.64 -17.44 -28.34
C GLU A 241 42.90 -18.91 -28.74
N SER A 242 42.63 -19.14 -30.04
CA SER A 242 43.33 -20.05 -30.97
C SER A 242 43.05 -21.57 -30.94
N GLY A 243 42.84 -22.14 -32.13
CA GLY A 243 42.66 -23.58 -32.35
C GLY A 243 41.86 -23.90 -33.62
N GLY A 244 42.40 -24.73 -34.51
CA GLY A 244 41.79 -25.13 -35.80
C GLY A 244 40.97 -26.43 -35.75
N PRO A 245 40.45 -26.92 -36.89
CA PRO A 245 39.33 -27.89 -36.93
C PRO A 245 39.69 -29.37 -37.21
N ALA A 246 38.85 -30.27 -36.67
CA ALA A 246 38.59 -31.65 -37.13
C ALA A 246 37.19 -32.04 -36.55
N GLU A 247 36.13 -32.28 -37.34
CA GLU A 247 35.80 -33.43 -38.22
C GLU A 247 35.04 -34.58 -37.54
N SER A 248 33.75 -34.72 -37.91
CA SER A 248 32.91 -35.94 -37.98
C SER A 248 32.71 -36.85 -36.75
N GLY A 249 31.45 -37.22 -36.45
CA GLY A 249 31.13 -38.16 -35.36
C GLY A 249 29.63 -38.45 -35.16
N GLU A 250 28.88 -38.66 -36.25
CA GLU A 250 27.42 -38.74 -36.19
C GLU A 250 26.86 -40.15 -35.92
N ARG A 251 25.97 -40.29 -34.92
CA ARG A 251 24.92 -41.32 -34.64
C ARG A 251 24.70 -41.47 -33.12
N THR A 252 23.53 -41.81 -32.56
CA THR A 252 22.08 -41.77 -32.91
C THR A 252 21.32 -42.19 -31.63
N GLY A 253 20.09 -41.70 -31.42
CA GLY A 253 19.13 -42.30 -30.48
C GLY A 253 18.89 -41.53 -29.16
N PRO A 254 17.63 -41.28 -28.77
CA PRO A 254 17.30 -40.61 -27.51
C PRO A 254 17.06 -41.60 -26.35
N PRO A 255 17.81 -41.53 -25.23
CA PRO A 255 17.39 -42.16 -23.98
C PRO A 255 16.26 -41.36 -23.31
N SER A 256 15.40 -42.05 -22.58
CA SER A 256 14.17 -41.51 -21.98
C SER A 256 14.41 -40.51 -20.84
N ALA A 257 13.43 -39.64 -20.62
CA ALA A 257 13.40 -38.75 -19.46
C ALA A 257 13.13 -39.55 -18.16
N SER A 258 14.18 -39.88 -17.40
CA SER A 258 14.05 -40.33 -16.00
C SER A 258 15.32 -40.04 -15.18
N ALA A 259 15.68 -38.76 -15.08
CA ALA A 259 16.61 -38.25 -14.08
C ALA A 259 16.44 -36.73 -13.95
N ALA A 260 15.41 -36.29 -13.22
CA ALA A 260 15.36 -34.90 -12.74
C ALA A 260 16.40 -34.73 -11.62
N SER A 261 17.67 -34.61 -12.01
CA SER A 261 18.71 -34.22 -11.07
C SER A 261 18.34 -32.87 -10.48
N SER A 262 18.14 -32.83 -9.17
CA SER A 262 17.81 -31.62 -8.42
C SER A 262 19.02 -30.69 -8.43
N GLY A 263 19.16 -29.92 -9.52
CA GLY A 263 20.27 -29.01 -9.76
C GLY A 263 20.52 -28.15 -8.53
N ALA A 264 21.63 -28.42 -7.85
CA ALA A 264 21.80 -28.05 -6.45
C ALA A 264 21.71 -26.52 -6.28
N ALA A 265 20.57 -26.06 -5.75
CA ALA A 265 20.31 -24.65 -5.55
C ALA A 265 21.29 -24.11 -4.51
N GLY A 266 22.33 -23.40 -4.98
CA GLY A 266 23.43 -22.94 -4.14
C GLY A 266 22.94 -22.19 -2.89
N ARG A 267 23.62 -22.39 -1.76
CA ARG A 267 23.27 -21.76 -0.48
C ARG A 267 23.26 -20.23 -0.63
N PRO A 268 22.29 -19.49 -0.09
CA PRO A 268 22.32 -18.03 -0.15
C PRO A 268 23.61 -17.48 0.49
N ALA A 269 24.16 -16.37 -0.02
CA ALA A 269 25.38 -15.81 0.56
C ALA A 269 25.22 -15.37 2.02
N LEU A 270 24.00 -14.94 2.40
CA LEU A 270 23.53 -14.85 3.77
C LEU A 270 22.70 -16.11 4.09
N ASP A 271 23.32 -17.05 4.80
CA ASP A 271 22.67 -18.27 5.29
C ASP A 271 22.66 -18.32 6.83
N GLU A 272 21.99 -19.34 7.39
CA GLU A 272 21.82 -19.50 8.83
C GLU A 272 23.15 -19.60 9.56
N ALA A 273 24.13 -20.29 8.96
CA ALA A 273 25.46 -20.42 9.55
C ALA A 273 26.19 -19.07 9.61
N LEU A 274 26.05 -18.20 8.61
CA LEU A 274 26.59 -16.83 8.68
C LEU A 274 25.83 -15.99 9.71
N LEU A 275 24.49 -15.94 9.64
CA LEU A 275 23.67 -15.12 10.52
C LEU A 275 23.85 -15.50 12.00
N GLY A 276 23.82 -16.80 12.31
CA GLY A 276 24.04 -17.33 13.65
C GLY A 276 25.41 -17.00 14.22
N ARG A 277 26.49 -17.01 13.40
CA ARG A 277 27.82 -16.55 13.83
C ARG A 277 27.85 -15.06 14.18
N HIS A 278 27.09 -14.22 13.47
CA HIS A 278 26.99 -12.80 13.81
C HIS A 278 26.18 -12.61 15.10
N LEU A 279 25.03 -13.29 15.26
CA LEU A 279 24.19 -13.22 16.47
C LEU A 279 24.95 -13.66 17.73
N SER A 280 25.64 -14.81 17.69
CA SER A 280 26.42 -15.28 18.82
C SER A 280 27.62 -14.38 19.16
N ARG A 281 28.19 -13.65 18.19
CA ARG A 281 29.21 -12.61 18.45
C ARG A 281 28.63 -11.34 19.07
N ALA A 282 27.38 -11.01 18.73
CA ALA A 282 26.62 -9.89 19.31
C ALA A 282 26.00 -10.23 20.69
N GLY A 283 26.27 -11.41 21.23
CA GLY A 283 25.70 -11.88 22.50
C GLY A 283 24.22 -12.27 22.44
N VAL A 284 23.62 -12.31 21.26
CA VAL A 284 22.20 -12.64 21.06
C VAL A 284 21.99 -14.15 21.09
N ALA A 285 21.13 -14.62 22.00
CA ALA A 285 20.71 -16.00 22.04
C ALA A 285 19.71 -16.29 20.91
N TRP A 286 19.93 -17.37 20.16
CA TRP A 286 19.08 -17.76 19.03
C TRP A 286 18.91 -19.27 18.93
N THR A 287 17.79 -19.71 18.38
CA THR A 287 17.57 -21.08 17.90
C THR A 287 16.98 -21.06 16.49
N PRO A 288 17.14 -22.12 15.67
CA PRO A 288 16.41 -22.23 14.41
C PRO A 288 14.91 -22.09 14.66
N ALA A 289 14.24 -21.22 13.89
CA ALA A 289 12.79 -21.21 13.90
C ALA A 289 12.33 -22.43 13.12
N GLU A 290 11.70 -23.36 13.84
CA GLU A 290 11.08 -24.55 13.27
C GLU A 290 10.19 -24.14 12.09
N GLN A 291 10.59 -24.59 10.91
CA GLN A 291 9.93 -24.23 9.66
C GLN A 291 8.52 -24.83 9.70
N PRO A 292 7.45 -24.02 9.57
CA PRO A 292 6.11 -24.57 9.44
C PRO A 292 6.05 -25.58 8.28
N PRO A 293 5.14 -26.58 8.31
CA PRO A 293 4.77 -27.25 7.05
C PRO A 293 4.44 -26.15 6.04
N PRO A 294 4.90 -26.23 4.78
CA PRO A 294 5.09 -25.06 3.93
C PRO A 294 3.79 -24.32 3.58
N ASP A 295 3.35 -23.48 4.52
CA ASP A 295 2.73 -22.20 4.29
C ASP A 295 3.46 -21.57 3.11
N PRO A 296 2.77 -21.28 2.00
CA PRO A 296 3.38 -20.75 0.80
C PRO A 296 3.73 -19.25 0.98
N GLY A 297 4.46 -18.93 2.05
CA GLY A 297 4.76 -17.59 2.51
C GLY A 297 5.31 -16.72 1.38
N PRO A 298 4.77 -15.50 1.23
CA PRO A 298 3.93 -15.19 0.09
C PRO A 298 4.56 -15.56 -1.26
N ARG A 299 3.88 -16.45 -2.00
CA ARG A 299 4.19 -16.76 -3.41
C ARG A 299 4.19 -15.47 -4.21
N GLU A 300 4.88 -15.48 -5.35
CA GLU A 300 4.90 -14.36 -6.30
C GLU A 300 3.52 -14.21 -6.97
N GLY A 301 2.59 -13.59 -6.24
CA GLY A 301 1.17 -13.60 -6.55
C GLY A 301 0.26 -13.36 -5.33
N ASP A 302 0.67 -13.72 -4.11
CA ASP A 302 -0.18 -13.60 -2.93
C ASP A 302 -0.40 -12.14 -2.50
N SER A 303 -1.63 -11.81 -2.11
CA SER A 303 -2.01 -10.45 -1.71
C SER A 303 -1.23 -10.01 -0.47
N PRO A 304 -0.53 -8.85 -0.49
CA PRO A 304 -0.09 -8.23 0.75
C PRO A 304 -1.34 -7.91 1.58
N ALA A 305 -1.29 -8.15 2.90
CA ALA A 305 -2.42 -7.91 3.77
C ALA A 305 -2.96 -6.48 3.58
N PRO A 306 -4.30 -6.29 3.54
CA PRO A 306 -4.88 -4.96 3.44
C PRO A 306 -4.49 -4.16 4.68
N GLY A 307 -3.99 -2.94 4.46
CA GLY A 307 -3.69 -2.02 5.55
C GLY A 307 -4.94 -1.61 6.34
N PRO A 308 -4.77 -0.84 7.44
CA PRO A 308 -5.87 -0.46 8.31
C PRO A 308 -7.03 0.21 7.57
N ALA A 309 -8.15 -0.51 7.46
CA ALA A 309 -9.34 -0.03 6.78
C ALA A 309 -9.80 1.32 7.37
N PRO A 310 -10.04 2.37 6.54
CA PRO A 310 -10.45 3.68 7.03
C PRO A 310 -11.74 3.62 7.85
N GLY A 311 -11.75 4.28 9.01
CA GLY A 311 -12.86 4.27 9.96
C GLY A 311 -12.41 4.32 11.42
N LEU A 312 -13.35 3.98 12.31
CA LEU A 312 -13.13 3.84 13.75
C LEU A 312 -12.57 2.45 14.08
N ILE A 313 -11.43 2.42 14.78
CA ILE A 313 -10.78 1.20 15.28
C ILE A 313 -10.94 1.15 16.80
N ARG A 314 -11.43 0.02 17.31
CA ARG A 314 -11.78 -0.18 18.72
C ARG A 314 -11.26 -1.54 19.18
N ALA A 315 -10.40 -1.57 20.19
CA ALA A 315 -10.07 -2.82 20.90
C ALA A 315 -11.13 -3.11 21.97
N PRO A 316 -11.53 -4.37 22.18
CA PRO A 316 -12.14 -4.81 23.44
C PRO A 316 -11.23 -4.45 24.63
N GLY A 317 -11.81 -4.05 25.76
CA GLY A 317 -11.04 -3.71 26.97
C GLY A 317 -10.22 -2.40 26.93
N SER A 318 -10.25 -1.63 25.84
CA SER A 318 -9.45 -0.40 25.60
C SER A 318 -9.71 0.81 26.53
N GLY A 319 -10.38 0.62 27.68
CA GLY A 319 -10.74 1.71 28.60
C GLY A 319 -11.67 2.77 27.99
N GLY A 320 -12.41 2.42 26.94
CA GLY A 320 -13.25 3.38 26.20
C GLY A 320 -12.48 4.29 25.24
N ARG A 321 -11.21 3.99 24.92
CA ARG A 321 -10.47 4.66 23.84
C ARG A 321 -10.70 4.02 22.48
N CYS A 322 -10.35 4.74 21.43
CA CYS A 322 -10.37 4.29 20.05
C CYS A 322 -9.27 4.99 19.24
N ALA A 323 -8.92 4.39 18.11
CA ALA A 323 -8.11 5.03 17.08
C ALA A 323 -8.96 5.33 15.85
N LEU A 324 -8.54 6.29 15.04
CA LEU A 324 -9.06 6.49 13.68
C LEU A 324 -8.02 6.02 12.69
N SER A 325 -8.40 5.21 11.70
CA SER A 325 -7.65 5.09 10.45
C SER A 325 -8.30 5.98 9.40
N VAL A 326 -7.50 6.75 8.67
CA VAL A 326 -7.96 7.52 7.50
C VAL A 326 -6.90 7.45 6.41
N SER A 327 -7.26 7.82 5.18
CA SER A 327 -6.29 8.10 4.13
C SER A 327 -6.66 9.36 3.36
N ALA A 328 -5.83 9.78 2.41
CA ALA A 328 -6.15 10.83 1.46
C ALA A 328 -6.09 10.28 0.02
N PRO A 329 -6.81 10.88 -0.95
CA PRO A 329 -6.74 10.50 -2.36
C PRO A 329 -5.29 10.31 -2.85
N LEU A 330 -5.00 9.11 -3.37
CA LEU A 330 -3.68 8.69 -3.87
C LEU A 330 -2.52 8.74 -2.84
N GLY A 331 -2.80 9.04 -1.56
CA GLY A 331 -1.80 9.27 -0.51
C GLY A 331 -1.21 10.70 -0.49
N ARG A 332 -1.86 11.67 -1.12
CA ARG A 332 -1.50 13.10 -1.10
C ARG A 332 -2.34 13.84 -0.06
N TYR A 333 -1.71 14.48 0.91
CA TYR A 333 -2.36 15.24 1.98
C TYR A 333 -2.01 16.72 1.82
N THR A 334 -2.99 17.61 1.85
CA THR A 334 -2.67 19.05 1.94
C THR A 334 -2.14 19.37 3.34
N ALA A 335 -1.32 20.41 3.47
CA ALA A 335 -0.83 20.87 4.77
C ALA A 335 -1.99 21.23 5.73
N ALA A 336 -3.12 21.73 5.22
CA ALA A 336 -4.35 21.93 6.01
C ALA A 336 -4.96 20.60 6.53
N GLN A 337 -5.06 19.56 5.70
CA GLN A 337 -5.47 18.23 6.14
C GLN A 337 -4.48 17.63 7.15
N TRP A 338 -3.18 17.91 6.99
CA TRP A 338 -2.13 17.42 7.87
C TRP A 338 -2.13 18.12 9.24
N ARG A 339 -2.35 19.44 9.29
CA ARG A 339 -2.62 20.15 10.55
C ARG A 339 -3.90 19.66 11.21
N LEU A 340 -4.97 19.41 10.44
CA LEU A 340 -6.21 18.84 10.98
C LEU A 340 -5.99 17.46 11.64
N LEU A 341 -5.12 16.63 11.07
CA LEU A 341 -4.69 15.37 11.69
C LEU A 341 -3.90 15.62 12.98
N ALA A 342 -2.94 16.55 12.96
CA ALA A 342 -2.14 16.92 14.13
C ALA A 342 -2.99 17.50 15.27
N GLU A 343 -3.89 18.45 14.99
CA GLU A 343 -4.89 18.95 15.93
C GLU A 343 -5.78 17.84 16.50
N THR A 344 -6.02 16.77 15.73
CA THR A 344 -6.84 15.63 16.18
C THR A 344 -6.06 14.70 17.10
N ALA A 345 -4.73 14.58 16.91
CA ALA A 345 -3.83 14.00 17.88
C ALA A 345 -3.68 14.88 19.14
N ASP A 346 -3.62 16.21 19.00
CA ASP A 346 -3.58 17.16 20.13
C ASP A 346 -4.83 17.09 21.04
N ARG A 347 -5.94 16.53 20.54
CA ARG A 347 -7.17 16.23 21.31
C ARG A 347 -7.29 14.76 21.73
N SER A 348 -6.25 13.96 21.50
CA SER A 348 -6.11 12.59 21.98
C SER A 348 -5.22 12.57 23.22
N GLY A 349 -5.32 11.52 24.04
CA GLY A 349 -4.50 11.40 25.26
C GLY A 349 -3.00 11.23 25.00
N ASP A 350 -2.61 10.91 23.77
CA ASP A 350 -1.26 10.41 23.45
C ASP A 350 -0.47 11.39 22.53
N ALA A 351 -1.12 12.41 21.96
CA ALA A 351 -0.53 13.37 21.00
C ALA A 351 0.21 12.73 19.79
N GLU A 352 -0.14 11.49 19.46
CA GLU A 352 0.54 10.63 18.49
C GLU A 352 -0.20 10.56 17.13
N ILE A 353 0.57 10.42 16.05
CA ILE A 353 0.12 10.11 14.69
C ILE A 353 1.00 8.96 14.16
N ARG A 354 0.42 8.02 13.41
CA ARG A 354 1.16 6.93 12.74
C ARG A 354 0.92 6.98 11.23
N THR A 355 1.97 7.13 10.43
CA THR A 355 1.88 6.96 8.98
C THR A 355 2.02 5.49 8.60
N THR A 356 1.25 5.01 7.61
CA THR A 356 1.26 3.58 7.24
C THR A 356 1.95 3.33 5.89
N PRO A 357 2.56 2.16 5.67
CA PRO A 357 3.10 1.80 4.35
C PRO A 357 2.03 1.63 3.26
N TRP A 358 0.74 1.57 3.63
CA TRP A 358 -0.39 1.64 2.70
C TRP A 358 -0.83 3.08 2.37
N ARG A 359 -0.09 4.10 2.85
CA ARG A 359 -0.33 5.55 2.65
C ARG A 359 -1.54 6.13 3.39
N GLY A 360 -2.00 5.44 4.43
CA GLY A 360 -2.96 5.96 5.41
C GLY A 360 -2.26 6.63 6.60
N VAL A 361 -3.08 7.19 7.48
CA VAL A 361 -2.69 7.76 8.77
C VAL A 361 -3.60 7.17 9.86
N VAL A 362 -3.01 6.75 10.98
CA VAL A 362 -3.73 6.34 12.19
C VAL A 362 -3.53 7.39 13.28
N VAL A 363 -4.62 7.78 13.96
CA VAL A 363 -4.60 8.67 15.13
C VAL A 363 -5.14 7.90 16.34
N PRO A 364 -4.28 7.42 17.27
CA PRO A 364 -4.70 6.74 18.50
C PRO A 364 -5.19 7.70 19.60
N GLY A 365 -5.58 7.15 20.75
CA GLY A 365 -5.78 7.91 22.00
C GLY A 365 -7.08 8.70 22.13
N LEU A 366 -8.00 8.61 21.18
CA LEU A 366 -9.26 9.36 21.19
C LEU A 366 -10.32 8.67 22.07
N SER A 367 -11.15 9.44 22.78
CA SER A 367 -12.27 8.88 23.53
C SER A 367 -13.36 8.31 22.59
N ARG A 368 -14.11 7.32 23.09
CA ARG A 368 -15.17 6.61 22.35
C ARG A 368 -16.18 7.54 21.67
N ASP A 369 -16.43 8.69 22.27
CA ASP A 369 -17.46 9.66 21.89
C ASP A 369 -16.88 10.82 21.06
N ALA A 370 -15.60 11.20 21.28
CA ALA A 370 -14.90 12.17 20.43
C ALA A 370 -14.55 11.58 19.06
N GLY A 371 -14.19 10.30 18.99
CA GLY A 371 -13.79 9.62 17.75
C GLY A 371 -14.77 9.79 16.58
N PRO A 372 -16.08 9.51 16.73
CA PRO A 372 -17.07 9.74 15.67
C PRO A 372 -17.19 11.20 15.20
N ALA A 373 -17.04 12.18 16.10
CA ALA A 373 -17.08 13.60 15.73
C ALA A 373 -15.80 14.02 14.98
N ALA A 374 -14.64 13.57 15.44
CA ALA A 374 -13.37 13.77 14.77
C ALA A 374 -13.35 13.14 13.36
N LEU A 375 -13.87 11.92 13.21
CA LEU A 375 -13.98 11.25 11.92
C LEU A 375 -14.87 12.02 10.93
N ARG A 376 -15.98 12.61 11.39
CA ARG A 376 -16.81 13.50 10.55
C ARG A 376 -16.06 14.79 10.14
N ARG A 377 -15.29 15.40 11.05
CA ARG A 377 -14.47 16.59 10.72
C ARG A 377 -13.38 16.26 9.69
N LEU A 378 -12.75 15.09 9.79
CA LEU A 378 -11.76 14.60 8.81
C LEU A 378 -12.40 14.33 7.44
N ALA A 379 -13.59 13.70 7.41
CA ALA A 379 -14.36 13.48 6.18
C ALA A 379 -14.73 14.80 5.48
N GLY A 380 -15.17 15.80 6.25
CA GLY A 380 -15.49 17.15 5.74
C GLY A 380 -14.29 17.89 5.15
N ALA A 381 -13.06 17.50 5.50
CA ALA A 381 -11.83 18.00 4.89
C ALA A 381 -11.36 17.18 3.66
N GLY A 382 -12.19 16.28 3.15
CA GLY A 382 -11.89 15.46 1.96
C GLY A 382 -10.99 14.25 2.22
N LEU A 383 -10.77 13.86 3.48
CA LEU A 383 -10.08 12.62 3.81
C LEU A 383 -11.01 11.40 3.64
N VAL A 384 -10.41 10.27 3.30
CA VAL A 384 -11.06 8.97 3.19
C VAL A 384 -11.23 8.38 4.57
N THR A 385 -12.48 8.24 5.01
CA THR A 385 -12.86 7.85 6.39
C THR A 385 -13.70 6.58 6.48
N ALA A 386 -13.94 5.90 5.35
CA ALA A 386 -14.69 4.65 5.27
C ALA A 386 -14.17 3.75 4.13
N PRO A 387 -14.26 2.41 4.21
CA PRO A 387 -13.67 1.52 3.21
C PRO A 387 -14.42 1.53 1.87
N GLY A 388 -15.70 1.89 1.87
CA GLY A 388 -16.53 2.03 0.68
C GLY A 388 -16.21 3.26 -0.19
N SER A 389 -15.26 4.10 0.21
CA SER A 389 -14.80 5.21 -0.63
C SER A 389 -14.11 4.70 -1.90
N PRO A 390 -14.42 5.22 -3.11
CA PRO A 390 -13.75 4.78 -4.34
C PRO A 390 -12.23 5.00 -4.28
N TRP A 391 -11.78 6.01 -3.53
CA TRP A 391 -10.37 6.32 -3.32
C TRP A 391 -9.60 5.28 -2.51
N TYR A 392 -10.25 4.50 -1.63
CA TYR A 392 -9.56 3.50 -0.82
C TYR A 392 -8.95 2.40 -1.68
N ALA A 393 -9.63 2.02 -2.76
CA ALA A 393 -9.20 0.99 -3.70
C ALA A 393 -8.44 1.55 -4.92
N ILE A 394 -7.86 2.75 -4.84
CA ILE A 394 -7.17 3.41 -5.97
C ILE A 394 -5.79 3.93 -5.57
N GLY A 395 -4.77 3.57 -6.35
CA GLY A 395 -3.43 4.13 -6.28
C GLY A 395 -2.94 4.65 -7.63
N SER A 396 -1.88 5.46 -7.60
CA SER A 396 -1.11 5.88 -8.77
C SER A 396 0.36 5.97 -8.42
N CYS A 397 1.23 6.04 -9.44
CA CYS A 397 2.57 6.61 -9.27
C CYS A 397 2.50 8.16 -9.24
N THR A 398 3.64 8.87 -9.22
CA THR A 398 3.64 10.34 -9.29
C THR A 398 3.00 10.87 -10.58
N GLY A 399 3.23 10.24 -11.73
CA GLY A 399 2.78 10.78 -13.01
C GLY A 399 3.60 11.97 -13.50
N ARG A 400 3.10 12.66 -14.53
CA ARG A 400 3.46 14.06 -14.84
C ARG A 400 2.71 14.98 -13.85
N PRO A 401 3.22 16.18 -13.52
CA PRO A 401 4.48 16.76 -13.97
C PRO A 401 5.71 16.06 -13.38
N GLY A 402 5.68 15.64 -12.11
CA GLY A 402 6.87 15.26 -11.32
C GLY A 402 7.62 13.95 -11.64
N CYS A 403 7.66 13.54 -12.90
CA CYS A 403 8.49 12.45 -13.41
C CYS A 403 8.62 12.46 -14.95
N ALA A 404 9.83 12.71 -15.46
CA ALA A 404 10.23 12.74 -16.88
C ALA A 404 9.85 11.49 -17.67
N LYS A 405 9.68 10.38 -16.95
CA LYS A 405 9.47 9.05 -17.50
C LYS A 405 7.99 8.72 -17.59
N SER A 406 7.11 9.58 -17.11
CA SER A 406 5.66 9.43 -17.19
C SER A 406 5.14 10.02 -18.49
N LEU A 407 4.29 9.27 -19.19
CA LEU A 407 3.69 9.69 -20.45
C LEU A 407 2.48 10.61 -20.22
N ALA A 408 1.74 10.39 -19.13
CA ALA A 408 0.53 11.13 -18.76
C ALA A 408 0.55 11.69 -17.32
N ASP A 409 -0.36 12.61 -17.02
CA ASP A 409 -0.76 12.97 -15.64
C ASP A 409 -1.79 11.95 -15.15
N VAL A 410 -1.28 10.84 -14.63
CA VAL A 410 -2.10 9.76 -14.10
C VAL A 410 -2.84 10.11 -12.81
N ARG A 411 -2.55 11.25 -12.17
CA ARG A 411 -3.21 11.69 -10.93
C ARG A 411 -4.50 12.42 -11.25
N THR A 412 -4.42 13.39 -12.15
CA THR A 412 -5.60 14.09 -12.67
C THR A 412 -6.51 13.13 -13.44
N ASP A 413 -5.97 12.20 -14.22
CA ASP A 413 -6.80 11.20 -14.91
C ASP A 413 -7.46 10.20 -13.96
N ALA A 414 -6.78 9.77 -12.89
CA ALA A 414 -7.41 8.97 -11.84
C ALA A 414 -8.55 9.73 -11.13
N ALA A 415 -8.37 11.02 -10.84
CA ALA A 415 -9.41 11.87 -10.25
C ALA A 415 -10.64 12.01 -11.17
N ARG A 416 -10.42 12.23 -12.48
CA ARG A 416 -11.49 12.25 -13.50
C ARG A 416 -12.26 10.92 -13.54
N ALA A 417 -11.55 9.79 -13.50
CA ALA A 417 -12.17 8.47 -13.54
C ALA A 417 -12.98 8.14 -12.27
N VAL A 418 -12.60 8.69 -11.11
CA VAL A 418 -13.40 8.62 -9.87
C VAL A 418 -14.65 9.51 -9.97
N GLY A 419 -14.49 10.75 -10.45
CA GLY A 419 -15.61 11.69 -10.63
C GLY A 419 -16.67 11.23 -11.62
N THR A 420 -16.30 10.38 -12.57
CA THR A 420 -17.21 9.73 -13.55
C THR A 420 -17.73 8.36 -13.11
N GLY A 421 -17.56 8.00 -11.82
CA GLY A 421 -18.23 6.85 -11.22
C GLY A 421 -19.75 7.05 -11.08
N PRO A 422 -20.52 5.99 -10.75
CA PRO A 422 -21.98 6.05 -10.62
C PRO A 422 -22.43 6.77 -9.34
N ALA A 423 -22.21 8.09 -9.29
CA ALA A 423 -22.75 9.02 -8.29
C ALA A 423 -23.71 10.06 -8.93
N GLU A 424 -23.91 10.01 -10.25
CA GLU A 424 -24.80 10.91 -10.99
C GLU A 424 -26.26 10.41 -11.01
N ARG A 425 -26.95 10.51 -9.85
CA ARG A 425 -28.43 10.54 -9.75
C ARG A 425 -28.96 10.99 -8.39
N ALA A 426 -28.42 12.11 -7.90
CA ALA A 426 -29.00 12.89 -6.79
C ALA A 426 -29.20 14.36 -7.20
N ALA A 427 -29.66 14.59 -8.43
CA ALA A 427 -29.96 15.93 -8.93
C ALA A 427 -31.26 16.44 -8.28
N VAL A 428 -31.14 17.41 -7.37
CA VAL A 428 -32.28 18.18 -6.88
C VAL A 428 -32.72 19.14 -8.00
N PRO A 429 -33.97 19.10 -8.49
CA PRO A 429 -34.43 19.98 -9.56
C PRO A 429 -34.80 21.37 -9.02
N GLY A 430 -34.22 22.43 -9.59
CA GLY A 430 -34.70 23.80 -9.41
C GLY A 430 -33.62 24.81 -8.98
N GLY A 431 -33.00 25.47 -9.97
CA GLY A 431 -32.13 26.63 -9.77
C GLY A 431 -31.67 27.15 -11.14
N PRO A 432 -31.84 28.45 -11.48
CA PRO A 432 -31.55 28.95 -12.81
C PRO A 432 -30.04 28.99 -13.09
N ALA A 433 -29.64 28.57 -14.28
CA ALA A 433 -28.25 28.53 -14.70
C ALA A 433 -27.69 29.94 -15.00
N ALA A 434 -26.49 30.23 -14.49
CA ALA A 434 -25.67 31.35 -14.95
C ALA A 434 -24.71 30.86 -16.04
N ALA A 435 -24.64 31.56 -17.18
CA ALA A 435 -23.76 31.23 -18.29
C ALA A 435 -22.28 31.59 -17.98
N PRO A 436 -21.29 30.90 -18.58
CA PRO A 436 -19.88 31.16 -18.33
C PRO A 436 -19.40 32.45 -19.00
N ALA A 437 -18.62 33.25 -18.28
CA ALA A 437 -17.85 34.36 -18.83
C ALA A 437 -16.41 33.92 -19.11
N THR A 438 -15.91 34.21 -20.31
CA THR A 438 -14.51 33.99 -20.72
C THR A 438 -13.76 35.31 -20.73
N ASP A 439 -12.60 35.39 -20.05
CA ASP A 439 -11.32 35.79 -20.67
C ASP A 439 -10.15 35.97 -19.68
N GLY A 440 -8.93 35.75 -20.20
CA GLY A 440 -7.69 36.50 -19.88
C GLY A 440 -7.20 36.66 -18.43
N PRO A 441 -6.15 35.94 -17.98
CA PRO A 441 -5.50 36.20 -16.69
C PRO A 441 -4.59 37.45 -16.74
N ALA A 442 -5.07 38.57 -16.19
CA ALA A 442 -4.25 39.76 -15.97
C ALA A 442 -3.32 39.59 -14.74
N ARG A 443 -2.02 39.87 -14.92
CA ARG A 443 -0.96 39.64 -13.92
C ARG A 443 -0.89 40.78 -12.88
N ALA A 444 -1.42 40.56 -11.68
CA ALA A 444 -1.26 41.48 -10.55
C ALA A 444 0.20 41.50 -10.01
N PRO A 445 0.69 42.65 -9.49
CA PRO A 445 2.07 42.80 -9.02
C PRO A 445 2.30 42.30 -7.59
N ARG A 446 3.56 41.97 -7.27
CA ARG A 446 4.02 41.69 -5.89
C ARG A 446 4.01 42.98 -5.04
N PRO A 447 3.62 42.94 -3.75
CA PRO A 447 3.92 44.02 -2.82
C PRO A 447 5.43 44.12 -2.55
N ALA A 448 5.91 45.33 -2.26
CA ALA A 448 7.33 45.60 -1.98
C ALA A 448 7.72 45.23 -0.54
N ALA A 449 8.98 44.85 -0.33
CA ALA A 449 9.53 44.62 1.00
C ALA A 449 9.88 45.95 1.70
N PRO A 450 9.62 46.10 3.02
CA PRO A 450 10.08 47.26 3.78
C PRO A 450 11.60 47.23 4.02
N ALA A 451 12.23 48.40 4.04
CA ALA A 451 13.66 48.55 4.27
C ALA A 451 14.04 48.44 5.77
N ALA A 452 15.28 48.02 6.05
CA ALA A 452 15.82 47.94 7.40
C ALA A 452 16.46 49.26 7.85
N PRO A 453 16.26 49.69 9.12
CA PRO A 453 17.11 50.67 9.79
C PRO A 453 18.26 49.99 10.56
N ALA A 454 19.36 50.72 10.76
CA ALA A 454 20.50 50.27 11.56
C ALA A 454 20.33 50.56 13.07
N GLY A 455 21.15 49.91 13.91
CA GLY A 455 21.25 50.21 15.35
C GLY A 455 21.92 51.56 15.65
N PRO A 456 22.04 51.95 16.94
CA PRO A 456 22.86 51.17 17.89
C PRO A 456 22.19 50.89 19.28
N ALA A 457 22.95 50.25 20.17
CA ALA A 457 22.62 49.87 21.56
C ALA A 457 23.32 50.84 22.57
N PRO A 458 23.31 50.63 23.92
CA PRO A 458 22.64 49.60 24.75
C PRO A 458 21.90 50.15 26.01
N GLY A 459 21.18 49.29 26.78
CA GLY A 459 20.71 49.67 28.13
C GLY A 459 19.68 48.75 28.84
N THR A 460 20.17 47.95 29.80
CA THR A 460 19.55 47.55 31.11
C THR A 460 18.06 47.17 31.34
N THR A 461 17.90 46.10 32.13
CA THR A 461 16.84 45.79 33.15
C THR A 461 15.38 45.49 32.77
N ALA A 462 15.04 44.20 32.92
CA ALA A 462 13.87 43.59 33.61
C ALA A 462 12.50 44.32 33.72
N GLY A 463 11.42 43.59 33.37
CA GLY A 463 10.03 43.90 33.75
C GLY A 463 9.02 42.85 33.26
N THR A 464 8.05 42.47 34.10
CA THR A 464 7.02 41.43 33.80
C THR A 464 5.63 42.03 33.57
N ALA A 465 5.04 41.81 32.38
CA ALA A 465 3.60 41.87 32.09
C ALA A 465 3.32 41.21 30.72
N GLY A 466 2.14 40.69 30.37
CA GLY A 466 0.89 40.63 31.15
C GLY A 466 -0.30 41.30 30.45
N VAL A 467 -0.68 40.85 29.24
CA VAL A 467 -1.77 41.42 28.41
C VAL A 467 -2.47 40.31 27.58
N PRO A 468 -3.72 40.50 27.09
CA PRO A 468 -4.76 39.49 27.37
C PRO A 468 -5.48 38.88 26.14
N VAL A 469 -6.34 37.90 26.43
CA VAL A 469 -7.22 37.22 25.46
C VAL A 469 -8.55 37.99 25.27
N PRO A 470 -8.97 38.32 24.03
CA PRO A 470 -10.32 38.81 23.74
C PRO A 470 -11.34 37.65 23.59
N PRO A 471 -12.63 37.85 23.90
CA PRO A 471 -13.59 36.77 24.10
C PRO A 471 -14.26 36.21 22.83
N THR A 472 -14.90 35.05 23.00
CA THR A 472 -15.74 34.36 22.02
C THR A 472 -16.99 35.15 21.62
N GLY A 473 -17.28 35.22 20.32
CA GLY A 473 -18.59 35.61 19.79
C GLY A 473 -19.22 34.44 19.03
N ALA A 474 -20.34 33.90 19.52
CA ALA A 474 -21.08 32.84 18.85
C ALA A 474 -22.28 33.41 18.09
N SER A 475 -22.55 32.87 16.90
CA SER A 475 -23.84 33.00 16.22
C SER A 475 -24.17 31.65 15.58
N GLY A 476 -25.17 30.97 16.13
CA GLY A 476 -25.61 29.66 15.66
C GLY A 476 -26.87 29.79 14.81
N VAL A 477 -26.94 29.03 13.72
CA VAL A 477 -28.18 28.74 13.01
C VAL A 477 -28.47 27.25 13.22
N PRO A 478 -29.62 26.87 13.79
CA PRO A 478 -29.97 25.46 13.96
C PRO A 478 -30.29 24.84 12.60
N VAL A 479 -29.69 23.70 12.30
CA VAL A 479 -30.10 22.79 11.23
C VAL A 479 -30.48 21.46 11.86
N ASP A 480 -31.55 20.84 11.34
CA ASP A 480 -32.34 19.87 12.09
C ASP A 480 -31.59 18.57 12.41
N ALA A 481 -31.88 18.00 13.59
CA ALA A 481 -31.12 16.92 14.21
C ALA A 481 -31.93 15.62 14.25
N SER A 482 -32.12 14.99 13.09
CA SER A 482 -32.81 13.70 12.97
C SER A 482 -32.10 12.73 12.02
N ALA A 483 -32.31 11.43 12.25
CA ALA A 483 -31.91 10.31 11.38
C ALA A 483 -30.42 10.21 10.99
N ALA A 484 -29.51 10.18 11.96
CA ALA A 484 -28.25 9.48 11.76
C ALA A 484 -28.52 7.95 11.78
N PRO A 485 -28.25 7.19 10.70
CA PRO A 485 -28.46 5.74 10.73
C PRO A 485 -27.49 5.09 11.72
N ALA A 486 -28.02 4.21 12.57
CA ALA A 486 -27.19 3.43 13.48
C ALA A 486 -26.19 2.59 12.66
N GLY A 487 -24.92 2.61 13.05
CA GLY A 487 -23.86 1.88 12.35
C GLY A 487 -24.08 0.37 12.51
N THR A 488 -24.64 -0.26 11.49
CA THR A 488 -24.60 -1.71 11.34
C THR A 488 -23.15 -2.16 11.34
N ALA A 489 -22.84 -3.20 12.13
CA ALA A 489 -21.62 -3.95 11.91
C ALA A 489 -21.65 -4.50 10.48
N ALA A 490 -20.53 -4.44 9.77
CA ALA A 490 -20.45 -5.02 8.44
C ALA A 490 -20.68 -6.54 8.56
N SER A 491 -21.82 -7.00 8.06
CA SER A 491 -22.06 -8.43 7.83
C SER A 491 -21.05 -8.91 6.79
N ASP A 492 -20.29 -9.94 7.13
CA ASP A 492 -19.21 -10.47 6.30
C ASP A 492 -19.78 -11.38 5.20
N ASP A 493 -20.68 -10.81 4.38
CA ASP A 493 -21.15 -11.43 3.15
C ASP A 493 -19.94 -11.64 2.24
N GLY A 494 -19.57 -12.90 2.01
CA GLY A 494 -18.32 -13.34 1.36
C GLY A 494 -18.14 -12.97 -0.12
N THR A 495 -18.78 -11.90 -0.59
CA THR A 495 -18.54 -11.27 -1.89
C THR A 495 -17.15 -10.63 -1.89
N ALA A 496 -16.15 -11.37 -2.37
CA ALA A 496 -14.76 -10.93 -2.45
C ALA A 496 -14.65 -9.53 -3.07
N ALA A 497 -14.03 -8.60 -2.33
CA ALA A 497 -13.93 -7.20 -2.71
C ALA A 497 -13.28 -7.02 -4.11
N PRO A 498 -13.78 -6.10 -4.95
CA PRO A 498 -13.28 -5.94 -6.31
C PRO A 498 -11.82 -5.46 -6.30
N PRO A 499 -10.98 -5.89 -7.26
CA PRO A 499 -9.56 -5.61 -7.23
C PRO A 499 -9.25 -4.10 -7.19
N PRO A 500 -8.19 -3.69 -6.48
CA PRO A 500 -7.71 -2.32 -6.46
C PRO A 500 -7.23 -1.90 -7.85
N VAL A 501 -7.32 -0.61 -8.14
CA VAL A 501 -6.88 -0.02 -9.42
C VAL A 501 -5.58 0.72 -9.19
N TYR A 502 -4.60 0.51 -10.05
CA TYR A 502 -3.31 1.18 -9.98
C TYR A 502 -2.96 1.89 -11.29
N TRP A 503 -2.75 3.20 -11.22
CA TRP A 503 -2.45 4.03 -12.38
C TRP A 503 -0.93 4.20 -12.58
N SER A 504 -0.45 3.65 -13.69
CA SER A 504 0.96 3.56 -14.06
C SER A 504 1.30 4.56 -15.17
N GLY A 505 2.13 5.57 -14.86
CA GLY A 505 2.55 6.58 -15.85
C GLY A 505 3.49 6.08 -16.95
N CYS A 506 4.12 4.93 -16.74
CA CYS A 506 4.93 4.21 -17.72
C CYS A 506 5.20 2.77 -17.26
N GLU A 507 5.80 1.94 -18.12
CA GLU A 507 6.08 0.51 -17.87
C GLU A 507 6.98 0.21 -16.66
N ARG A 508 7.55 1.24 -15.99
CA ARG A 508 8.21 1.07 -14.69
C ARG A 508 7.23 0.82 -13.53
N ARG A 509 5.95 1.20 -13.69
CA ARG A 509 4.83 0.96 -12.76
C ARG A 509 5.20 1.20 -11.28
N CYS A 510 5.88 2.32 -11.03
CA CYS A 510 6.59 2.57 -9.78
C CYS A 510 5.64 2.78 -8.59
N GLY A 511 5.59 1.81 -7.68
CA GLY A 511 4.73 1.84 -6.49
C GLY A 511 3.44 1.02 -6.61
N ARG A 512 3.31 0.19 -7.66
CA ARG A 512 2.22 -0.78 -7.82
C ARG A 512 2.14 -1.76 -6.63
N PRO A 513 1.00 -2.43 -6.40
CA PRO A 513 0.88 -3.54 -5.45
C PRO A 513 1.95 -4.62 -5.67
N GLY A 514 2.41 -5.24 -4.58
CA GLY A 514 3.44 -6.29 -4.62
C GLY A 514 2.92 -7.69 -4.96
N GLY A 515 1.61 -7.90 -4.87
CA GLY A 515 0.92 -9.17 -5.07
C GLY A 515 -0.60 -8.98 -4.98
N GLY A 516 -1.35 -10.08 -5.10
CA GLY A 516 -2.79 -10.08 -5.35
C GLY A 516 -3.13 -9.66 -6.79
N ALA A 517 -4.40 -9.81 -7.18
CA ALA A 517 -4.90 -9.25 -8.43
C ALA A 517 -5.18 -7.74 -8.30
N TRP A 518 -4.70 -6.93 -9.23
CA TRP A 518 -5.05 -5.51 -9.36
C TRP A 518 -5.33 -5.15 -10.83
N ILE A 519 -6.04 -4.04 -11.06
CA ILE A 519 -6.26 -3.48 -12.39
C ILE A 519 -5.17 -2.44 -12.65
N ASP A 520 -4.24 -2.75 -13.55
CA ASP A 520 -3.20 -1.84 -14.01
C ASP A 520 -3.75 -0.94 -15.13
N VAL A 521 -3.70 0.37 -14.91
CA VAL A 521 -4.13 1.41 -15.84
C VAL A 521 -2.88 2.15 -16.31
N LEU A 522 -2.28 1.65 -17.38
CA LEU A 522 -0.97 2.05 -17.86
C LEU A 522 -1.06 3.06 -19.00
N ALA A 523 -0.46 4.24 -18.85
CA ALA A 523 -0.32 5.21 -19.93
C ALA A 523 0.62 4.68 -21.04
N THR A 524 0.25 4.91 -22.31
CA THR A 524 1.00 4.47 -23.50
C THR A 524 1.37 5.66 -24.40
N GLY A 525 2.29 5.44 -25.35
CA GLY A 525 3.06 6.51 -26.01
C GLY A 525 2.30 7.48 -26.92
N ASP A 526 1.03 7.21 -27.22
CA ASP A 526 0.14 8.05 -28.03
C ASP A 526 -0.92 8.81 -27.19
N GLY A 527 -0.84 8.73 -25.86
CA GLY A 527 -1.82 9.33 -24.95
C GLY A 527 -3.01 8.43 -24.59
N ALA A 528 -3.10 7.20 -25.11
CA ALA A 528 -4.08 6.21 -24.66
C ALA A 528 -3.60 5.42 -23.43
N TYR A 529 -4.53 4.80 -22.71
CA TYR A 529 -4.27 3.87 -21.61
C TYR A 529 -4.51 2.42 -22.02
N ARG A 530 -3.64 1.50 -21.54
CA ARG A 530 -3.89 0.05 -21.50
C ARG A 530 -4.43 -0.31 -20.12
N VAL A 531 -5.67 -0.82 -20.07
CA VAL A 531 -6.30 -1.34 -18.86
C VAL A 531 -6.21 -2.86 -18.89
N ALA A 532 -5.62 -3.46 -17.86
CA ALA A 532 -5.44 -4.91 -17.75
C ALA A 532 -5.56 -5.37 -16.30
N VAL A 533 -6.06 -6.60 -16.07
CA VAL A 533 -5.84 -7.28 -14.79
C VAL A 533 -4.39 -7.75 -14.74
N SER A 534 -3.74 -7.63 -13.59
CA SER A 534 -2.35 -7.98 -13.34
C SER A 534 -2.18 -8.59 -11.95
N GLY A 535 -1.13 -9.39 -11.74
CA GLY A 535 -0.96 -10.21 -10.55
C GLY A 535 -1.67 -11.56 -10.66
N ALA A 536 -1.63 -12.36 -9.59
CA ALA A 536 -2.28 -13.67 -9.57
C ALA A 536 -3.79 -13.51 -9.32
N LEU A 537 -4.60 -14.14 -10.17
CA LEU A 537 -6.03 -14.33 -9.93
C LEU A 537 -6.26 -15.62 -9.13
N PRO A 538 -7.40 -15.72 -8.41
CA PRO A 538 -7.85 -16.98 -7.82
C PRO A 538 -7.93 -18.12 -8.85
N GLU A 539 -7.72 -19.35 -8.40
CA GLU A 539 -7.74 -20.54 -9.26
C GLU A 539 -9.05 -20.65 -10.07
N GLY A 540 -8.93 -21.12 -11.31
CA GLY A 540 -10.05 -21.20 -12.26
C GLY A 540 -10.49 -19.88 -12.91
N ARG A 541 -9.88 -18.72 -12.57
CA ARG A 541 -10.21 -17.42 -13.22
C ARG A 541 -9.16 -16.99 -14.25
N THR A 542 -9.61 -16.73 -15.47
CA THR A 542 -8.77 -16.20 -16.56
C THR A 542 -8.78 -14.68 -16.57
N ALA A 543 -7.62 -14.04 -16.70
CA ALA A 543 -7.56 -12.59 -16.85
C ALA A 543 -8.22 -12.13 -18.17
N PRO A 544 -9.09 -11.09 -18.17
CA PRO A 544 -9.64 -10.53 -19.39
C PRO A 544 -8.53 -9.93 -20.27
N ARG A 545 -8.69 -9.99 -21.59
CA ARG A 545 -7.71 -9.42 -22.54
C ARG A 545 -7.49 -7.92 -22.26
N PRO A 546 -6.24 -7.42 -22.22
CA PRO A 546 -5.96 -6.01 -22.03
C PRO A 546 -6.69 -5.12 -23.05
N VAL A 547 -7.46 -4.15 -22.55
CA VAL A 547 -8.24 -3.23 -23.39
C VAL A 547 -7.48 -1.91 -23.52
N ARG A 548 -7.55 -1.30 -24.71
CA ARG A 548 -6.87 -0.04 -25.03
C ARG A 548 -7.91 1.07 -25.21
N VAL A 549 -7.80 2.14 -24.42
CA VAL A 549 -8.83 3.20 -24.36
C VAL A 549 -8.22 4.61 -24.26
N PRO A 550 -8.85 5.65 -24.84
CA PRO A 550 -8.48 7.03 -24.55
C PRO A 550 -8.83 7.39 -23.09
N PRO A 551 -8.23 8.46 -22.52
CA PRO A 551 -8.43 8.83 -21.11
C PRO A 551 -9.90 8.93 -20.68
N GLY A 552 -10.75 9.56 -21.51
CA GLY A 552 -12.20 9.70 -21.25
C GLY A 552 -13.04 8.41 -21.33
N ARG A 553 -12.43 7.24 -21.60
CA ARG A 553 -13.09 5.92 -21.55
C ARG A 553 -12.52 4.99 -20.47
N THR A 554 -11.55 5.46 -19.69
CA THR A 554 -10.88 4.66 -18.64
C THR A 554 -11.83 4.13 -17.58
N ALA A 555 -12.73 4.96 -17.03
CA ALA A 555 -13.69 4.54 -15.99
C ALA A 555 -14.56 3.34 -16.41
N ALA A 556 -15.07 3.34 -17.64
CA ALA A 556 -15.85 2.22 -18.19
C ALA A 556 -15.00 0.95 -18.36
N ALA A 557 -13.75 1.08 -18.84
CA ALA A 557 -12.84 -0.06 -18.97
C ALA A 557 -12.42 -0.65 -17.61
N ILE A 558 -12.25 0.21 -16.59
CA ILE A 558 -11.98 -0.20 -15.21
C ILE A 558 -13.19 -0.93 -14.61
N ALA A 559 -14.41 -0.43 -14.82
CA ALA A 559 -15.63 -1.10 -14.38
C ALA A 559 -15.80 -2.48 -15.02
N ALA A 560 -15.57 -2.60 -16.34
CA ALA A 560 -15.59 -3.87 -17.05
C ALA A 560 -14.52 -4.84 -16.54
N ALA A 561 -13.29 -4.36 -16.29
CA ALA A 561 -12.21 -5.17 -15.72
C ALA A 561 -12.51 -5.64 -14.28
N ARG A 562 -13.19 -4.81 -13.45
CA ARG A 562 -13.69 -5.23 -12.13
C ARG A 562 -14.73 -6.33 -12.25
N ALA A 563 -15.77 -6.12 -13.06
CA ALA A 563 -16.85 -7.09 -13.27
C ALA A 563 -16.33 -8.45 -13.77
N ALA A 564 -15.40 -8.43 -14.74
CA ALA A 564 -14.75 -9.64 -15.24
C ALA A 564 -13.81 -10.33 -14.23
N SER A 565 -13.33 -9.61 -13.21
CA SER A 565 -12.53 -10.19 -12.11
C SER A 565 -13.40 -10.78 -11.00
N THR A 566 -14.60 -10.24 -10.77
CA THR A 566 -15.52 -10.68 -9.72
C THR A 566 -16.48 -11.78 -10.18
N ALA A 567 -16.83 -11.83 -11.48
CA ALA A 567 -17.64 -12.90 -12.04
C ALA A 567 -16.97 -14.27 -11.82
N GLY A 568 -17.73 -15.20 -11.25
CA GLY A 568 -17.30 -16.60 -11.13
C GLY A 568 -17.24 -17.28 -12.50
N ALA A 569 -16.43 -18.34 -12.60
CA ALA A 569 -16.48 -19.23 -13.75
C ALA A 569 -17.84 -19.95 -13.75
N GLY A 570 -18.79 -19.43 -14.52
CA GLY A 570 -20.09 -20.07 -14.70
C GLY A 570 -19.88 -21.46 -15.30
N HIS A 571 -20.32 -22.49 -14.57
CA HIS A 571 -20.45 -23.83 -15.14
C HIS A 571 -21.32 -23.70 -16.40
N PRO A 572 -20.89 -24.22 -17.57
CA PRO A 572 -21.78 -24.29 -18.72
C PRO A 572 -22.98 -25.16 -18.30
N ALA A 573 -24.18 -24.59 -18.38
CA ALA A 573 -25.39 -25.31 -18.00
C ALA A 573 -25.50 -26.56 -18.89
N HIS A 574 -25.42 -27.74 -18.29
CA HIS A 574 -25.55 -29.00 -19.02
C HIS A 574 -26.98 -29.10 -19.56
N ALA A 575 -27.14 -28.80 -20.86
CA ALA A 575 -28.39 -28.97 -21.59
C ALA A 575 -28.66 -30.46 -21.85
N THR A 576 -29.04 -31.18 -20.80
CA THR A 576 -29.74 -32.47 -20.93
C THR A 576 -31.23 -32.19 -21.17
N GLY A 577 -31.86 -32.68 -22.24
CA GLY A 577 -31.31 -33.43 -23.36
C GLY A 577 -32.40 -34.29 -23.98
N ALA A 578 -32.72 -34.04 -25.25
CA ALA A 578 -33.59 -34.87 -26.06
C ALA A 578 -33.11 -34.77 -27.51
N ALA A 579 -32.71 -35.89 -28.10
CA ALA A 579 -32.28 -35.97 -29.48
C ALA A 579 -33.26 -36.84 -30.26
N ASP A 580 -33.72 -36.36 -31.40
CA ASP A 580 -34.31 -37.17 -32.47
C ASP A 580 -34.41 -36.34 -33.77
N GLY A 581 -34.57 -37.02 -34.92
CA GLY A 581 -35.25 -36.40 -36.07
C GLY A 581 -34.46 -35.52 -37.04
N THR A 582 -33.35 -36.02 -37.59
CA THR A 582 -33.01 -36.00 -39.03
C THR A 582 -33.73 -35.01 -40.00
N SER A 583 -32.91 -34.20 -40.70
CA SER A 583 -33.08 -33.71 -42.09
C SER A 583 -33.93 -32.46 -42.43
N ALA A 584 -33.25 -31.55 -43.16
CA ALA A 584 -33.74 -30.63 -44.21
C ALA A 584 -34.70 -29.46 -43.88
N ALA A 585 -34.45 -28.36 -44.61
CA ALA A 585 -35.34 -27.23 -44.86
C ALA A 585 -35.51 -27.09 -46.41
N PRO A 586 -36.37 -26.21 -46.98
CA PRO A 586 -37.26 -25.24 -46.33
C PRO A 586 -38.73 -25.23 -46.85
N GLY A 587 -39.59 -24.47 -46.18
CA GLY A 587 -40.95 -24.07 -46.60
C GLY A 587 -41.68 -23.39 -45.42
N GLY A 588 -42.68 -22.52 -45.58
CA GLY A 588 -43.37 -22.02 -46.78
C GLY A 588 -44.88 -21.87 -46.48
N ALA A 589 -45.54 -20.77 -46.91
CA ALA A 589 -46.87 -20.30 -46.46
C ALA A 589 -46.90 -19.87 -44.96
N GLU A 590 -47.52 -18.77 -44.49
CA GLU A 590 -48.78 -18.02 -44.78
C GLU A 590 -49.99 -18.47 -43.94
N GLY A 591 -50.86 -17.51 -43.56
CA GLY A 591 -52.09 -17.70 -42.78
C GLY A 591 -52.00 -17.20 -41.32
N THR A 592 -52.24 -15.93 -40.95
CA THR A 592 -53.46 -15.08 -40.94
C THR A 592 -54.52 -15.36 -39.86
N ALA A 593 -54.99 -14.27 -39.22
CA ALA A 593 -56.20 -14.10 -38.40
C ALA A 593 -56.23 -14.60 -36.91
N GLY A 594 -56.71 -13.71 -36.03
CA GLY A 594 -57.36 -14.02 -34.72
C GLY A 594 -58.89 -13.83 -34.85
N PRO A 595 -59.62 -13.12 -33.96
CA PRO A 595 -59.30 -12.62 -32.60
C PRO A 595 -60.48 -12.76 -31.57
N ARG A 596 -60.42 -12.08 -30.40
CA ARG A 596 -61.51 -11.88 -29.36
C ARG A 596 -61.86 -13.13 -28.50
N GLY A 597 -62.55 -13.05 -27.35
CA GLY A 597 -63.05 -11.94 -26.50
C GLY A 597 -62.51 -12.05 -25.03
N GLU A 598 -62.80 -11.19 -24.05
CA GLU A 598 -64.10 -10.83 -23.40
C GLU A 598 -64.73 -12.05 -22.65
N ASP A 599 -65.14 -12.01 -21.37
CA ASP A 599 -65.34 -10.88 -20.41
C ASP A 599 -65.22 -11.31 -18.90
N ARG A 600 -65.59 -10.41 -17.97
CA ARG A 600 -65.54 -10.40 -16.47
C ARG A 600 -66.86 -10.98 -15.85
N PRO A 601 -67.22 -10.86 -14.52
CA PRO A 601 -66.49 -10.58 -13.25
C PRO A 601 -66.95 -11.40 -11.98
N GLN A 602 -66.50 -10.97 -10.77
CA GLN A 602 -67.14 -11.02 -9.41
C GLN A 602 -66.90 -12.21 -8.41
N GLN A 603 -67.27 -11.94 -7.14
CA GLN A 603 -66.98 -12.66 -5.86
C GLN A 603 -68.32 -13.18 -5.21
N PRO A 604 -68.48 -13.48 -3.89
CA PRO A 604 -67.56 -13.76 -2.76
C PRO A 604 -67.94 -15.01 -1.90
N GLY A 605 -67.23 -15.30 -0.79
CA GLY A 605 -67.69 -16.30 0.20
C GLY A 605 -66.78 -16.60 1.43
N HIS A 606 -67.26 -16.23 2.63
CA HIS A 606 -66.91 -16.77 3.96
C HIS A 606 -68.25 -17.22 4.62
N PRO A 607 -68.34 -17.91 5.79
CA PRO A 607 -67.35 -18.16 6.86
C PRO A 607 -67.28 -19.65 7.32
N GLY A 608 -66.65 -19.97 8.48
CA GLY A 608 -66.87 -21.25 9.19
C GLY A 608 -65.82 -21.70 10.23
N THR A 609 -66.26 -21.93 11.48
CA THR A 609 -65.58 -22.57 12.66
C THR A 609 -66.69 -23.08 13.61
N PRO A 610 -66.48 -23.94 14.66
CA PRO A 610 -65.24 -24.48 15.26
C PRO A 610 -65.30 -26.03 15.53
N ASP A 611 -64.67 -26.50 16.63
CA ASP A 611 -64.71 -27.82 17.31
C ASP A 611 -64.06 -29.06 16.62
N GLY A 612 -63.46 -30.03 17.33
CA GLY A 612 -63.01 -30.07 18.74
C GLY A 612 -63.22 -31.42 19.45
N THR A 613 -62.15 -32.09 19.95
CA THR A 613 -62.12 -33.07 21.08
C THR A 613 -60.74 -33.78 21.21
N GLY A 614 -60.37 -34.25 22.42
CA GLY A 614 -59.34 -35.32 22.61
C GLY A 614 -58.23 -35.08 23.66
N GLY A 615 -58.32 -35.75 24.81
CA GLY A 615 -57.30 -35.88 25.88
C GLY A 615 -57.79 -36.90 26.93
N PRO A 616 -57.15 -37.09 28.11
CA PRO A 616 -55.86 -36.58 28.64
C PRO A 616 -54.75 -37.67 28.52
N ASP A 617 -53.71 -37.91 29.34
CA ASP A 617 -53.13 -37.38 30.60
C ASP A 617 -51.63 -37.81 30.68
N GLY A 618 -50.79 -37.58 31.72
CA GLY A 618 -51.00 -36.91 33.01
C GLY A 618 -49.90 -37.13 34.07
N THR A 619 -49.38 -36.04 34.67
CA THR A 619 -48.57 -35.99 35.93
C THR A 619 -47.17 -36.68 35.92
N THR A 620 -46.17 -36.36 36.77
CA THR A 620 -46.16 -35.62 38.06
C THR A 620 -44.80 -34.94 38.39
N ARG A 621 -44.85 -33.76 39.05
CA ARG A 621 -43.90 -33.16 40.05
C ARG A 621 -42.38 -33.01 39.80
N ALA A 622 -41.88 -31.87 40.28
CA ALA A 622 -40.48 -31.61 40.64
C ALA A 622 -40.30 -31.48 42.17
N ARG A 623 -39.06 -31.56 42.68
CA ARG A 623 -38.61 -30.87 43.90
C ARG A 623 -37.08 -30.81 44.04
N THR A 624 -36.60 -29.68 44.57
CA THR A 624 -35.23 -29.42 45.05
C THR A 624 -34.99 -30.02 46.45
N PRO A 625 -33.76 -29.95 46.98
CA PRO A 625 -33.38 -28.81 47.82
C PRO A 625 -32.37 -27.87 47.16
#